data_AF-A0A7X2TWN1-F1
#
_entry.id   AF-A0A7X2TWN1-F1
#
_cell.length_a   1.000
_cell.length_b   1.000
_cell.length_c   1.000
_cell.angle_alpha   90.00
_cell.angle_beta   90.00
_cell.angle_gamma   90.00
#
_symmetry.space_group_name_H-M   'P 1'
#
loop_
_entity.id
_entity.type
_entity.pdbx_description
1 polymer ?
#
loop_
_entity_poly.entity_id
_entity_poly.type
_entity_poly.pdbx_seq_one_letter_code
_entity_poly.pdbx_strand_id
1 'polypeptide(L)'
;YDLKDSRSPGRADLIVREGLRMFTVPAALVRVGEGFFERHSVEAGLGLKSLRGDATEVLRLLLDGGHSVVAGRLAGAFRRVGDAEAAEQITATMKAAGFVVRETDPFAGQASMPALRENVSPLVNRMRVMWQSMRGEVMACFPLAPGKVRSKAAYMRSIDKLYRSDAYHSLSIEGYNVSPALIERVRTGNWNPEQTPEDRRNRDALAARGYWQAFQAVQASIVQILNGENGGQVAKARHREWYRELFQPCVAAGLIPAGALAGYRNDAVYLRSSRYVPPRWESVRDAMPTLFELLAEEPDAGVRAVLGHWMFGYVHPYPDGNGRMARFLMNAMLASGGYPWTVIRVEERSRYLAALESASVDGNIRPFAGFIGELVQQSINLPKGLEVELGLPVVR
;
A
#
# COMPACT_ATOMS: atom_id res chain seq x y z
N TYR A 1 -25.36 12.42 -13.94
CA TYR A 1 -26.46 13.15 -14.57
C TYR A 1 -27.46 13.48 -13.48
N ASP A 2 -27.50 14.74 -13.05
CA ASP A 2 -28.66 15.21 -12.30
C ASP A 2 -29.80 15.35 -13.32
N LEU A 3 -30.88 14.60 -13.13
CA LEU A 3 -32.04 14.61 -14.02
C LEU A 3 -32.81 15.95 -13.97
N LYS A 4 -32.43 16.86 -13.06
CA LYS A 4 -33.09 18.16 -12.85
C LYS A 4 -32.41 19.35 -13.52
N ASP A 5 -31.16 19.22 -14.00
CA ASP A 5 -30.48 20.27 -14.77
C ASP A 5 -30.32 19.83 -16.22
N SER A 6 -31.14 20.39 -17.10
CA SER A 6 -31.21 20.05 -18.53
C SER A 6 -30.08 20.65 -19.37
N ARG A 7 -29.21 21.47 -18.78
CA ARG A 7 -28.08 22.08 -19.49
C ARG A 7 -26.91 21.11 -19.53
N SER A 8 -26.53 20.73 -20.75
CA SER A 8 -25.26 20.03 -20.96
C SER A 8 -24.11 20.86 -20.38
N PRO A 9 -23.13 20.26 -19.68
CA PRO A 9 -21.97 20.98 -19.18
C PRO A 9 -21.28 21.76 -20.29
N GLY A 10 -20.75 22.95 -19.97
CA GLY A 10 -19.97 23.72 -20.91
C GLY A 10 -18.76 22.90 -21.39
N ARG A 11 -18.33 23.09 -22.65
CA ARG A 11 -17.16 22.38 -23.18
C ARG A 11 -15.89 22.62 -22.36
N ALA A 12 -15.74 23.79 -21.75
CA ALA A 12 -14.62 24.14 -20.88
C ALA A 12 -14.66 23.44 -19.51
N ASP A 13 -15.82 22.98 -19.07
CA ASP A 13 -15.99 22.26 -17.80
C ASP A 13 -15.60 20.79 -17.93
N LEU A 14 -15.39 20.31 -19.16
CA LEU A 14 -15.17 18.91 -19.48
C LEU A 14 -13.78 18.67 -20.05
N ILE A 15 -13.17 17.58 -19.62
CA ILE A 15 -11.96 17.00 -20.20
C ILE A 15 -12.28 15.61 -20.75
N VAL A 16 -11.59 15.25 -21.83
CA VAL A 16 -11.62 13.87 -22.35
C VAL A 16 -10.33 13.19 -21.96
N ARG A 17 -10.44 12.09 -21.22
CA ARG A 17 -9.31 11.24 -20.86
C ARG A 17 -9.63 9.80 -21.20
N GLU A 18 -8.85 9.20 -22.09
CA GLU A 18 -9.02 7.80 -22.52
C GLU A 18 -10.46 7.50 -23.01
N GLY A 19 -11.05 8.44 -23.76
CA GLY A 19 -12.41 8.32 -24.29
C GLY A 19 -13.53 8.62 -23.28
N LEU A 20 -13.20 8.82 -22.00
CA LEU A 20 -14.17 9.22 -20.98
C LEU A 20 -14.27 10.75 -20.90
N ARG A 21 -15.50 11.26 -20.91
CA ARG A 21 -15.80 12.67 -20.63
C ARG A 21 -15.96 12.85 -19.12
N MET A 22 -15.10 13.68 -18.54
CA MET A 22 -15.03 13.94 -17.11
C MET A 22 -15.09 15.44 -16.85
N PHE A 23 -15.58 15.86 -15.67
CA PHE A 23 -15.45 17.26 -15.26
C PHE A 23 -13.99 17.62 -14.96
N THR A 24 -13.60 18.86 -15.23
CA THR A 24 -12.37 19.44 -14.67
C THR A 24 -12.48 19.47 -13.14
N VAL A 25 -11.34 19.52 -12.43
CA VAL A 25 -11.35 19.62 -10.97
C VAL A 25 -12.09 20.87 -10.48
N PRO A 26 -11.89 22.08 -11.06
CA PRO A 26 -12.69 23.26 -10.70
C PRO A 26 -14.19 23.07 -10.90
N ALA A 27 -14.61 22.52 -12.05
CA ALA A 27 -16.02 22.28 -12.32
C ALA A 27 -16.63 21.24 -11.38
N ALA A 28 -15.87 20.20 -11.04
CA ALA A 28 -16.28 19.21 -10.05
C ALA A 28 -16.45 19.85 -8.66
N LEU A 29 -15.49 20.63 -8.18
CA LEU A 29 -15.53 21.29 -6.87
C LEU A 29 -16.73 22.23 -6.71
N VAL A 30 -17.10 22.96 -7.77
CA VAL A 30 -18.29 23.83 -7.77
C VAL A 30 -19.59 23.02 -7.73
N ARG A 31 -19.61 21.82 -8.33
CA ARG A 31 -20.81 20.99 -8.47
C ARG A 31 -21.04 20.02 -7.31
N VAL A 32 -20.00 19.57 -6.61
CA VAL A 32 -20.15 18.64 -5.48
C VAL A 32 -20.85 19.33 -4.30
N GLY A 33 -21.77 18.61 -3.67
CA GLY A 33 -22.46 19.07 -2.47
C GLY A 33 -21.57 19.02 -1.22
N GLU A 34 -22.01 19.65 -0.14
CA GLU A 34 -21.30 19.70 1.14
C GLU A 34 -20.99 18.30 1.70
N GLY A 35 -21.93 17.36 1.59
CA GLY A 35 -21.72 15.98 2.04
C GLY A 35 -20.58 15.23 1.31
N PHE A 36 -20.07 15.74 0.18
CA PHE A 36 -18.85 15.19 -0.43
C PHE A 36 -17.60 15.54 0.40
N PHE A 37 -17.50 16.77 0.90
CA PHE A 37 -16.40 17.21 1.75
C PHE A 37 -16.41 16.48 3.09
N GLU A 38 -17.59 16.15 3.62
CA GLU A 38 -17.74 15.36 4.84
C GLU A 38 -17.31 13.90 4.66
N ARG A 39 -17.81 13.24 3.61
CA ARG A 39 -17.59 11.80 3.37
C ARG A 39 -16.26 11.47 2.70
N HIS A 40 -15.72 12.41 1.93
CA HIS A 40 -14.52 12.23 1.10
C HIS A 40 -13.55 13.39 1.31
N SER A 41 -13.28 13.75 2.56
CA SER A 41 -12.49 14.95 2.85
C SER A 41 -11.08 14.91 2.31
N VAL A 42 -10.47 13.73 2.26
CA VAL A 42 -9.14 13.53 1.67
C VAL A 42 -9.19 13.86 0.19
N GLU A 43 -10.13 13.28 -0.57
CA GLU A 43 -10.32 13.56 -1.99
C GLU A 43 -10.65 15.03 -2.25
N ALA A 44 -11.51 15.63 -1.42
CA ALA A 44 -11.86 17.03 -1.52
C ALA A 44 -10.63 17.93 -1.28
N GLY A 45 -9.85 17.65 -0.23
CA GLY A 45 -8.64 18.38 0.09
C GLY A 45 -7.55 18.24 -0.99
N LEU A 46 -7.39 17.03 -1.54
CA LEU A 46 -6.51 16.79 -2.69
C LEU A 46 -6.96 17.55 -3.93
N GLY A 47 -8.28 17.60 -4.19
CA GLY A 47 -8.85 18.38 -5.28
C GLY A 47 -8.52 19.87 -5.15
N LEU A 48 -8.73 20.44 -3.96
CA LEU A 48 -8.39 21.83 -3.65
C LEU A 48 -6.89 22.10 -3.84
N LYS A 49 -6.02 21.27 -3.22
CA LYS A 49 -4.56 21.44 -3.34
C LYS A 49 -4.02 21.20 -4.74
N SER A 50 -4.73 20.45 -5.59
CA SER A 50 -4.32 20.25 -6.99
C SER A 50 -4.35 21.54 -7.82
N LEU A 51 -5.09 22.56 -7.35
CA LEU A 51 -5.17 23.88 -7.98
C LEU A 51 -3.98 24.79 -7.62
N ARG A 52 -3.11 24.38 -6.69
CA ARG A 52 -1.85 25.06 -6.34
C ARG A 52 -2.01 26.55 -6.00
N GLY A 53 -3.04 26.90 -5.23
CA GLY A 53 -3.31 28.29 -4.87
C GLY A 53 -4.01 29.12 -5.95
N ASP A 54 -4.12 28.62 -7.18
CA ASP A 54 -4.80 29.35 -8.25
C ASP A 54 -6.29 29.00 -8.28
N ALA A 55 -7.10 29.88 -7.70
CA ALA A 55 -8.56 29.75 -7.69
C ALA A 55 -9.24 30.28 -8.97
N THR A 56 -8.50 30.74 -9.98
CA THR A 56 -9.06 31.48 -11.13
C THR A 56 -10.15 30.70 -11.87
N GLU A 57 -9.91 29.42 -12.18
CA GLU A 57 -10.90 28.59 -12.88
C GLU A 57 -12.15 28.33 -12.03
N VAL A 58 -11.98 28.14 -10.71
CA VAL A 58 -13.10 27.99 -9.77
C VAL A 58 -13.89 29.30 -9.72
N LEU A 59 -13.22 30.42 -9.58
CA LEU A 59 -13.81 31.75 -9.45
C LEU A 59 -14.62 32.14 -10.68
N ARG A 60 -14.13 31.84 -11.88
CA ARG A 60 -14.87 32.06 -13.13
C ARG A 60 -16.21 31.32 -13.12
N LEU A 61 -16.21 30.05 -12.74
CA LEU A 61 -17.43 29.24 -12.67
C LEU A 61 -18.40 29.74 -11.58
N LEU A 62 -17.88 30.21 -10.45
CA LEU A 62 -18.68 30.79 -9.37
C LEU A 62 -19.36 32.09 -9.80
N LEU A 63 -18.64 32.97 -10.50
CA LEU A 63 -19.13 34.26 -11.00
C LEU A 63 -20.18 34.07 -12.10
N ASP A 64 -19.84 33.30 -13.14
CA ASP A 64 -20.71 33.06 -14.30
C ASP A 64 -22.01 32.35 -13.88
N GLY A 65 -21.95 31.51 -12.84
CA GLY A 65 -23.09 30.77 -12.29
C GLY A 65 -23.84 31.46 -11.14
N GLY A 66 -23.35 32.60 -10.64
CA GLY A 66 -23.94 33.29 -9.47
C GLY A 66 -23.96 32.43 -8.20
N HIS A 67 -22.96 31.57 -8.00
CA HIS A 67 -22.97 30.52 -6.97
C HIS A 67 -22.50 31.00 -5.58
N SER A 68 -23.15 32.02 -5.01
CA SER A 68 -22.75 32.67 -3.74
C SER A 68 -22.57 31.71 -2.55
N VAL A 69 -23.46 30.72 -2.41
CA VAL A 69 -23.38 29.72 -1.33
C VAL A 69 -22.18 28.79 -1.53
N VAL A 70 -21.95 28.36 -2.77
CA VAL A 70 -20.80 27.49 -3.10
C VAL A 70 -19.49 28.25 -2.95
N ALA A 71 -19.45 29.53 -3.29
CA ALA A 71 -18.29 30.38 -3.08
C ALA A 71 -17.92 30.46 -1.60
N GLY A 72 -18.90 30.65 -0.71
CA GLY A 72 -18.68 30.66 0.74
C GLY A 72 -18.14 29.33 1.26
N ARG A 73 -18.71 28.21 0.78
CA ARG A 73 -18.25 26.86 1.11
C ARG A 73 -16.82 26.60 0.63
N LEU A 74 -16.51 26.94 -0.62
CA LEU A 74 -15.17 26.72 -1.19
C LEU A 74 -14.12 27.61 -0.55
N ALA A 75 -14.45 28.86 -0.21
CA ALA A 75 -13.55 29.73 0.54
C ALA A 75 -13.17 29.10 1.90
N GLY A 76 -14.16 28.63 2.67
CA GLY A 76 -13.89 27.93 3.92
C GLY A 76 -13.08 26.63 3.71
N ALA A 77 -13.38 25.90 2.64
CA ALA A 77 -12.66 24.68 2.28
C ALA A 77 -11.18 24.94 1.95
N PHE A 78 -10.87 25.96 1.14
CA PHE A 78 -9.50 26.37 0.81
C PHE A 78 -8.75 26.80 2.08
N ARG A 79 -9.39 27.61 2.94
CA ARG A 79 -8.81 28.02 4.21
C ARG A 79 -8.46 26.83 5.10
N ARG A 80 -9.37 25.84 5.18
CA ARG A 80 -9.16 24.62 5.97
C ARG A 80 -7.96 23.80 5.50
N VAL A 81 -7.70 23.74 4.19
CA VAL A 81 -6.52 23.05 3.64
C VAL A 81 -5.25 23.90 3.66
N GLY A 82 -5.29 25.08 4.31
CA GLY A 82 -4.13 25.96 4.46
C GLY A 82 -3.88 26.84 3.23
N ASP A 83 -4.91 27.14 2.44
CA ASP A 83 -4.84 28.00 1.26
C ASP A 83 -5.70 29.27 1.48
N ALA A 84 -5.24 30.10 2.40
CA ALA A 84 -5.95 31.31 2.80
C ALA A 84 -6.03 32.35 1.67
N GLU A 85 -5.02 32.39 0.79
CA GLU A 85 -4.96 33.30 -0.34
C GLU A 85 -6.08 33.01 -1.35
N ALA A 86 -6.24 31.74 -1.76
CA ALA A 86 -7.36 31.33 -2.62
C ALA A 86 -8.73 31.66 -1.99
N ALA A 87 -8.87 31.42 -0.68
CA ALA A 87 -10.12 31.72 0.05
C ALA A 87 -10.46 33.22 0.05
N GLU A 88 -9.46 34.07 0.26
CA GLU A 88 -9.59 35.52 0.26
C GLU A 88 -9.89 36.06 -1.15
N GLN A 89 -9.20 35.54 -2.17
CA GLN A 89 -9.45 35.89 -3.57
C GLN A 89 -10.90 35.58 -3.96
N ILE A 90 -11.39 34.37 -3.66
CA ILE A 90 -12.78 33.98 -3.96
C ILE A 90 -13.77 34.94 -3.28
N THR A 91 -13.57 35.19 -1.99
CA THR A 91 -14.49 36.02 -1.20
C THR A 91 -14.48 37.47 -1.67
N ALA A 92 -13.31 38.05 -1.92
CA ALA A 92 -13.15 39.43 -2.34
C ALA A 92 -13.75 39.67 -3.74
N THR A 93 -13.43 38.81 -4.71
CA THR A 93 -13.90 39.00 -6.09
C THR A 93 -15.40 38.77 -6.22
N MET A 94 -15.97 37.77 -5.54
CA MET A 94 -17.42 37.57 -5.53
C MET A 94 -18.16 38.77 -4.93
N LYS A 95 -17.65 39.36 -3.84
CA LYS A 95 -18.22 40.57 -3.24
C LYS A 95 -18.10 41.78 -4.17
N ALA A 96 -16.97 41.94 -4.86
CA ALA A 96 -16.77 43.00 -5.85
C ALA A 96 -17.75 42.90 -7.02
N ALA A 97 -18.16 41.69 -7.38
CA ALA A 97 -19.21 41.43 -8.38
C ALA A 97 -20.65 41.58 -7.83
N GLY A 98 -20.82 42.02 -6.58
CA GLY A 98 -22.13 42.28 -5.95
C GLY A 98 -22.77 41.07 -5.28
N PHE A 99 -22.08 39.93 -5.16
CA PHE A 99 -22.61 38.75 -4.51
C PHE A 99 -22.40 38.78 -2.98
N VAL A 100 -23.38 38.24 -2.24
CA VAL A 100 -23.27 38.05 -0.78
C VAL A 100 -22.65 36.70 -0.47
N VAL A 101 -21.40 36.69 0.00
CA VAL A 101 -20.67 35.47 0.38
C VAL A 101 -20.60 35.35 1.90
N ARG A 102 -21.06 34.21 2.42
CA ARG A 102 -20.89 33.81 3.83
C ARG A 102 -20.02 32.57 3.87
N GLU A 103 -18.84 32.68 4.47
CA GLU A 103 -17.89 31.56 4.57
C GLU A 103 -18.45 30.47 5.50
N THR A 104 -18.37 29.22 5.05
CA THR A 104 -18.70 28.03 5.86
C THR A 104 -17.60 27.00 5.68
N ASP A 105 -17.18 26.33 6.76
CA ASP A 105 -16.21 25.24 6.68
C ASP A 105 -16.93 23.91 6.43
N PRO A 106 -16.87 23.34 5.21
CA PRO A 106 -17.54 22.07 4.90
C PRO A 106 -16.83 20.86 5.51
N PHE A 107 -15.71 21.06 6.20
CA PHE A 107 -15.01 20.04 6.97
C PHE A 107 -15.25 20.15 8.48
N ALA A 108 -16.15 21.03 8.95
CA ALA A 108 -16.35 21.30 10.37
C ALA A 108 -16.69 20.05 11.21
N GLY A 109 -17.34 19.04 10.60
CA GLY A 109 -17.60 17.75 11.24
C GLY A 109 -16.36 16.88 11.47
N GLN A 110 -15.18 17.29 11.00
CA GLN A 110 -13.94 16.53 11.08
C GLN A 110 -12.99 17.11 12.14
N ALA A 111 -12.64 16.27 13.11
CA ALA A 111 -11.78 16.65 14.24
C ALA A 111 -10.41 17.20 13.80
N SER A 112 -9.83 16.67 12.72
CA SER A 112 -8.57 17.15 12.16
C SER A 112 -8.44 16.75 10.69
N MET A 113 -7.94 17.68 9.86
CA MET A 113 -7.54 17.38 8.49
C MET A 113 -6.02 17.13 8.46
N PRO A 114 -5.56 16.01 7.88
CA PRO A 114 -4.14 15.75 7.77
C PRO A 114 -3.45 16.83 6.93
N ALA A 115 -2.26 17.25 7.34
CA ALA A 115 -1.46 18.19 6.56
C ALA A 115 -1.12 17.59 5.20
N LEU A 116 -1.56 18.26 4.13
CA LEU A 116 -1.26 17.89 2.75
C LEU A 116 0.02 18.59 2.31
N ARG A 117 0.97 17.86 1.72
CA ARG A 117 2.18 18.44 1.15
C ARG A 117 1.87 19.09 -0.20
N GLU A 118 2.56 20.18 -0.46
CA GLU A 118 2.51 20.87 -1.76
C GLU A 118 3.50 20.24 -2.74
N ASN A 119 3.24 20.42 -4.04
CA ASN A 119 4.11 19.98 -5.13
C ASN A 119 4.44 18.46 -5.15
N VAL A 120 3.60 17.65 -4.52
CA VAL A 120 3.65 16.17 -4.62
C VAL A 120 2.45 15.64 -5.39
N SER A 121 2.55 14.42 -5.91
CA SER A 121 1.40 13.80 -6.58
C SER A 121 0.27 13.49 -5.57
N PRO A 122 -1.00 13.51 -5.98
CA PRO A 122 -2.13 13.24 -5.09
C PRO A 122 -2.04 11.89 -4.37
N LEU A 123 -1.41 10.89 -5.00
CA LEU A 123 -1.18 9.57 -4.41
C LEU A 123 -0.28 9.65 -3.18
N VAL A 124 0.78 10.47 -3.19
CA VAL A 124 1.70 10.64 -2.05
C VAL A 124 0.94 11.14 -0.83
N ASN A 125 0.14 12.18 -1.00
CA ASN A 125 -0.67 12.73 0.08
C ASN A 125 -1.71 11.70 0.58
N ARG A 126 -2.39 10.98 -0.33
CA ARG A 126 -3.31 9.90 0.05
C ARG A 126 -2.62 8.84 0.90
N MET A 127 -1.43 8.38 0.50
CA MET A 127 -0.67 7.37 1.26
C MET A 127 -0.34 7.87 2.67
N ARG A 128 0.14 9.11 2.82
CA ARG A 128 0.47 9.69 4.13
C ARG A 128 -0.77 9.85 5.01
N VAL A 129 -1.89 10.27 4.44
CA VAL A 129 -3.17 10.38 5.13
C VAL A 129 -3.65 9.01 5.62
N MET A 130 -3.69 8.01 4.72
CA MET A 130 -4.08 6.64 5.07
C MET A 130 -3.20 6.11 6.20
N TRP A 131 -1.88 6.25 6.09
CA TRP A 131 -0.94 5.83 7.12
C TRP A 131 -1.26 6.44 8.49
N GLN A 132 -1.41 7.77 8.56
CA GLN A 132 -1.71 8.47 9.81
C GLN A 132 -3.06 8.06 10.40
N SER A 133 -4.10 7.95 9.56
CA SER A 133 -5.45 7.55 10.02
C SER A 133 -5.50 6.13 10.56
N MET A 134 -4.75 5.20 9.95
CA MET A 134 -4.76 3.78 10.29
C MET A 134 -3.78 3.42 11.40
N ARG A 135 -2.76 4.25 11.64
CA ARG A 135 -1.71 4.02 12.65
C ARG A 135 -2.28 3.70 14.03
N GLY A 136 -3.20 4.53 14.53
CA GLY A 136 -3.79 4.35 15.86
C GLY A 136 -4.59 3.05 15.98
N GLU A 137 -5.26 2.63 14.91
CA GLU A 137 -6.02 1.37 14.88
C GLU A 137 -5.10 0.15 14.92
N VAL A 138 -3.97 0.21 14.20
CA VAL A 138 -2.98 -0.87 14.26
C VAL A 138 -2.42 -0.99 15.68
N MET A 139 -2.01 0.12 16.30
CA MET A 139 -1.49 0.10 17.67
C MET A 139 -2.48 -0.46 18.68
N ALA A 140 -3.79 -0.25 18.47
CA ALA A 140 -4.83 -0.76 19.35
C ALA A 140 -5.06 -2.28 19.23
N CYS A 141 -4.74 -2.87 18.08
CA CYS A 141 -5.03 -4.29 17.79
C CYS A 141 -3.79 -5.18 17.75
N PHE A 142 -2.59 -4.61 17.73
CA PHE A 142 -1.34 -5.36 17.55
C PHE A 142 -0.62 -5.58 18.89
N PRO A 143 -0.02 -6.77 19.13
CA PRO A 143 0.74 -7.01 20.35
C PRO A 143 1.93 -6.06 20.47
N LEU A 144 2.32 -5.72 21.70
CA LEU A 144 3.49 -4.89 21.96
C LEU A 144 4.78 -5.56 21.49
N ALA A 145 5.73 -4.74 21.05
CA ALA A 145 7.03 -5.23 20.60
C ALA A 145 7.78 -5.95 21.72
N PRO A 146 8.28 -7.19 21.49
CA PRO A 146 9.14 -7.88 22.46
C PRO A 146 10.42 -7.10 22.80
N GLY A 147 10.84 -6.20 21.91
CA GLY A 147 12.01 -5.36 22.08
C GLY A 147 13.27 -6.01 21.50
N LYS A 148 14.44 -5.61 22.00
CA LYS A 148 15.71 -6.01 21.40
C LYS A 148 15.92 -7.53 21.48
N VAL A 149 16.18 -8.15 20.32
CA VAL A 149 16.52 -9.57 20.22
C VAL A 149 17.77 -9.88 21.05
N ARG A 150 17.64 -10.79 22.03
CA ARG A 150 18.74 -11.17 22.95
C ARG A 150 19.88 -11.91 22.25
N SER A 151 19.56 -12.81 21.33
CA SER A 151 20.55 -13.57 20.56
C SER A 151 20.19 -13.56 19.09
N LYS A 152 20.94 -12.75 18.31
CA LYS A 152 20.77 -12.65 16.86
C LYS A 152 20.95 -14.01 16.18
N ALA A 153 21.94 -14.79 16.62
CA ALA A 153 22.17 -16.13 16.10
C ALA A 153 20.99 -17.08 16.37
N ALA A 154 20.37 -17.02 17.55
CA ALA A 154 19.18 -17.82 17.83
C ALA A 154 17.98 -17.39 16.98
N TYR A 155 17.80 -16.09 16.79
CA TYR A 155 16.74 -15.52 15.96
C TYR A 155 16.88 -15.93 14.48
N MET A 156 18.09 -15.87 13.92
CA MET A 156 18.35 -16.33 12.55
C MET A 156 18.09 -17.83 12.41
N ARG A 157 18.52 -18.64 13.38
CA ARG A 157 18.21 -20.09 13.39
C ARG A 157 16.70 -20.37 13.45
N SER A 158 15.91 -19.57 14.19
CA SER A 158 14.45 -19.75 14.19
C SER A 158 13.84 -19.40 12.83
N ILE A 159 14.36 -18.40 12.13
CA ILE A 159 13.93 -18.08 10.75
C ILE A 159 14.25 -19.26 9.82
N ASP A 160 15.46 -19.82 9.88
CA ASP A 160 15.87 -20.95 9.04
C ASP A 160 14.93 -22.16 9.20
N LYS A 161 14.54 -22.48 10.43
CA LYS A 161 13.61 -23.58 10.72
C LYS A 161 12.23 -23.37 10.11
N LEU A 162 11.78 -22.12 10.00
CA LEU A 162 10.46 -21.77 9.47
C LEU A 162 10.43 -21.72 7.93
N TYR A 163 11.58 -21.68 7.26
CA TYR A 163 11.67 -21.54 5.80
C TYR A 163 10.74 -22.49 5.04
N ARG A 164 10.73 -23.79 5.38
CA ARG A 164 9.92 -24.79 4.66
C ARG A 164 8.42 -24.46 4.72
N SER A 165 7.94 -24.08 5.92
CA SER A 165 6.55 -23.68 6.15
C SER A 165 6.23 -22.37 5.44
N ASP A 166 7.12 -21.38 5.59
CA ASP A 166 7.00 -20.06 4.97
C ASP A 166 6.90 -20.16 3.44
N ALA A 167 7.84 -20.89 2.81
CA ALA A 167 7.84 -21.09 1.37
C ALA A 167 6.58 -21.82 0.89
N TYR A 168 6.16 -22.90 1.57
CA TYR A 168 4.96 -23.64 1.21
C TYR A 168 3.72 -22.76 1.21
N HIS A 169 3.46 -22.06 2.31
CA HIS A 169 2.25 -21.26 2.43
C HIS A 169 2.31 -20.00 1.56
N SER A 170 3.45 -19.32 1.51
CA SER A 170 3.63 -18.10 0.72
C SER A 170 3.47 -18.37 -0.78
N LEU A 171 4.01 -19.47 -1.31
CA LEU A 171 3.83 -19.85 -2.72
C LEU A 171 2.40 -20.34 -3.01
N SER A 172 1.83 -21.16 -2.11
CA SER A 172 0.48 -21.71 -2.31
C SER A 172 -0.61 -20.62 -2.28
N ILE A 173 -0.44 -19.55 -1.50
CA ILE A 173 -1.35 -18.38 -1.49
C ILE A 173 -1.44 -17.72 -2.88
N GLU A 174 -0.32 -17.70 -3.62
CA GLU A 174 -0.25 -17.16 -4.99
C GLU A 174 -0.69 -18.18 -6.06
N GLY A 175 -1.07 -19.41 -5.66
CA GLY A 175 -1.58 -20.45 -6.53
C GLY A 175 -0.52 -21.34 -7.19
N TYR A 176 0.72 -21.36 -6.68
CA TYR A 176 1.71 -22.37 -7.10
C TYR A 176 1.42 -23.72 -6.44
N ASN A 177 1.62 -24.81 -7.18
CA ASN A 177 1.46 -26.17 -6.64
C ASN A 177 2.81 -26.71 -6.14
N VAL A 178 3.16 -26.37 -4.90
CA VAL A 178 4.44 -26.75 -4.29
C VAL A 178 4.24 -27.77 -3.18
N SER A 179 5.07 -28.81 -3.15
CA SER A 179 5.11 -29.79 -2.06
C SER A 179 6.27 -29.50 -1.10
N PRO A 180 6.18 -29.93 0.17
CA PRO A 180 7.31 -29.84 1.10
C PRO A 180 8.59 -30.52 0.56
N ALA A 181 8.44 -31.62 -0.17
CA ALA A 181 9.55 -32.33 -0.80
C ALA A 181 10.22 -31.50 -1.91
N LEU A 182 9.42 -30.80 -2.73
CA LEU A 182 9.95 -29.89 -3.76
C LEU A 182 10.74 -28.74 -3.14
N ILE A 183 10.19 -28.12 -2.10
CA ILE A 183 10.84 -27.01 -1.38
C ILE A 183 12.18 -27.47 -0.80
N GLU A 184 12.23 -28.65 -0.19
CA GLU A 184 13.46 -29.20 0.38
C GLU A 184 14.50 -29.56 -0.70
N ARG A 185 14.05 -30.11 -1.83
CA ARG A 185 14.92 -30.39 -2.98
C ARG A 185 15.56 -29.13 -3.54
N VAL A 186 14.80 -28.04 -3.64
CA VAL A 186 15.30 -26.72 -4.07
C VAL A 186 16.28 -26.12 -3.06
N ARG A 187 15.97 -26.23 -1.77
CA ARG A 187 16.80 -25.74 -0.67
C ARG A 187 18.18 -26.41 -0.63
N THR A 188 18.22 -27.71 -0.86
CA THR A 188 19.46 -28.53 -0.82
C THR A 188 20.31 -28.43 -2.08
N GLY A 189 19.84 -27.74 -3.13
CA GLY A 189 20.58 -27.58 -4.38
C GLY A 189 20.50 -28.80 -5.33
N ASN A 190 19.72 -29.82 -5.00
CA ASN A 190 19.47 -31.01 -5.83
C ASN A 190 18.46 -30.75 -6.96
N TRP A 191 18.43 -29.53 -7.47
CA TRP A 191 17.57 -29.06 -8.54
C TRP A 191 18.38 -28.13 -9.42
N ASN A 192 18.56 -28.50 -10.70
CA ASN A 192 19.44 -27.79 -11.62
C ASN A 192 18.74 -27.54 -12.97
N PRO A 193 18.16 -26.34 -13.19
CA PRO A 193 17.44 -26.02 -14.42
C PRO A 193 18.38 -25.81 -15.61
N GLU A 194 19.68 -25.65 -15.38
CA GLU A 194 20.68 -25.54 -16.44
C GLU A 194 21.05 -26.92 -17.03
N GLN A 195 20.96 -27.97 -16.21
CA GLN A 195 21.36 -29.33 -16.58
C GLN A 195 20.18 -30.29 -16.79
N THR A 196 19.01 -30.00 -16.20
CA THR A 196 17.82 -30.85 -16.27
C THR A 196 16.67 -30.16 -17.02
N PRO A 197 16.33 -30.57 -18.26
CA PRO A 197 15.26 -29.96 -19.06
C PRO A 197 13.86 -30.05 -18.43
N GLU A 198 13.61 -31.05 -17.58
CA GLU A 198 12.36 -31.21 -16.83
C GLU A 198 12.25 -30.15 -15.72
N ASP A 199 13.33 -29.91 -14.98
CA ASP A 199 13.41 -28.87 -13.95
C ASP A 199 13.24 -27.48 -14.57
N ARG A 200 13.84 -27.23 -15.75
CA ARG A 200 13.71 -25.96 -16.48
C ARG A 200 12.29 -25.61 -16.90
N ARG A 201 11.43 -26.62 -17.13
CA ARG A 201 10.05 -26.42 -17.56
C ARG A 201 9.06 -26.38 -16.40
N ASN A 202 9.51 -26.72 -15.20
CA ASN A 202 8.66 -26.72 -14.01
C ASN A 202 8.58 -25.31 -13.39
N ARG A 203 7.52 -24.58 -13.75
CA ARG A 203 7.23 -23.22 -13.24
C ARG A 203 7.19 -23.16 -11.71
N ASP A 204 6.63 -24.18 -11.07
CA ASP A 204 6.46 -24.19 -9.62
C ASP A 204 7.79 -24.43 -8.89
N ALA A 205 8.66 -25.26 -9.48
CA ALA A 205 10.04 -25.44 -8.99
C ALA A 205 10.90 -24.18 -9.15
N LEU A 206 10.77 -23.48 -10.29
CA LEU A 206 11.43 -22.19 -10.52
C LEU A 206 10.94 -21.11 -9.54
N ALA A 207 9.64 -21.07 -9.26
CA ALA A 207 9.09 -20.16 -8.26
C ALA A 207 9.59 -20.49 -6.85
N ALA A 208 9.67 -21.77 -6.49
CA ALA A 208 10.28 -22.21 -5.23
C ALA A 208 11.76 -21.83 -5.14
N ARG A 209 12.52 -21.94 -6.25
CA ARG A 209 13.92 -21.53 -6.31
C ARG A 209 14.10 -20.03 -6.12
N GLY A 210 13.32 -19.21 -6.83
CA GLY A 210 13.38 -17.76 -6.67
C GLY A 210 12.98 -17.35 -5.25
N TYR A 211 11.99 -18.02 -4.67
CA TYR A 211 11.58 -17.78 -3.29
C TYR A 211 12.72 -18.08 -2.30
N TRP A 212 13.44 -19.19 -2.48
CA TRP A 212 14.63 -19.51 -1.67
C TRP A 212 15.70 -18.41 -1.75
N GLN A 213 16.04 -17.97 -2.95
CA GLN A 213 17.05 -16.93 -3.14
C GLN A 213 16.63 -15.59 -2.52
N ALA A 214 15.37 -15.20 -2.72
CA ALA A 214 14.81 -13.99 -2.12
C ALA A 214 14.78 -14.10 -0.58
N PHE A 215 14.43 -15.26 -0.02
CA PHE A 215 14.44 -15.52 1.42
C PHE A 215 15.83 -15.30 2.00
N GLN A 216 16.89 -15.82 1.36
CA GLN A 216 18.28 -15.59 1.79
C GLN A 216 18.67 -14.11 1.73
N ALA A 217 18.26 -13.38 0.68
CA ALA A 217 18.49 -11.95 0.57
C ALA A 217 17.78 -11.15 1.68
N VAL A 218 16.56 -11.55 2.04
CA VAL A 218 15.79 -10.96 3.15
C VAL A 218 16.44 -11.29 4.50
N GLN A 219 16.95 -12.50 4.71
CA GLN A 219 17.71 -12.84 5.90
C GLN A 219 18.94 -11.95 6.09
N ALA A 220 19.67 -11.66 5.01
CA ALA A 220 20.78 -10.72 5.06
C ALA A 220 20.31 -9.30 5.43
N SER A 221 19.12 -8.87 4.98
CA SER A 221 18.54 -7.59 5.39
C SER A 221 18.14 -7.60 6.87
N ILE A 222 17.59 -8.71 7.36
CA ILE A 222 17.27 -8.87 8.78
C ILE A 222 18.53 -8.77 9.64
N VAL A 223 19.66 -9.32 9.21
CA VAL A 223 20.94 -9.16 9.93
C VAL A 223 21.32 -7.67 10.10
N GLN A 224 21.18 -6.85 9.05
CA GLN A 224 21.41 -5.40 9.11
C GLN A 224 20.45 -4.73 10.12
N ILE A 225 19.17 -5.06 10.06
CA ILE A 225 18.13 -4.54 10.97
C ILE A 225 18.45 -4.90 12.42
N LEU A 226 18.81 -6.16 12.69
CA LEU A 226 19.22 -6.61 14.03
C LEU A 226 20.53 -5.97 14.50
N ASN A 227 21.35 -5.44 13.60
CA ASN A 227 22.54 -4.66 13.90
C ASN A 227 22.22 -3.20 14.25
N GLY A 228 20.96 -2.78 14.17
CA GLY A 228 20.50 -1.45 14.58
C GLY A 228 20.25 -0.49 13.42
N GLU A 229 20.39 -0.95 12.17
CA GLU A 229 20.02 -0.15 11.00
C GLU A 229 18.50 0.04 10.94
N ASN A 230 18.05 1.20 10.43
CA ASN A 230 16.63 1.49 10.29
C ASN A 230 15.98 0.54 9.26
N GLY A 231 14.97 -0.23 9.69
CA GLY A 231 14.30 -1.22 8.85
C GLY A 231 13.73 -0.67 7.55
N GLY A 232 13.10 0.51 7.59
CA GLY A 232 12.57 1.17 6.40
C GLY A 232 13.66 1.51 5.38
N GLN A 233 14.82 2.00 5.84
CA GLN A 233 15.96 2.30 4.98
C GLN A 233 16.62 1.05 4.40
N VAL A 234 16.79 -0.01 5.20
CA VAL A 234 17.30 -1.31 4.71
C VAL A 234 16.36 -1.87 3.63
N ALA A 235 15.05 -1.85 3.87
CA ALA A 235 14.07 -2.31 2.90
C ALA A 235 14.10 -1.46 1.61
N LYS A 236 14.21 -0.13 1.71
CA LYS A 236 14.36 0.78 0.57
C LYS A 236 15.56 0.43 -0.31
N ALA A 237 16.69 0.13 0.31
CA ALA A 237 17.92 -0.20 -0.41
C ALA A 237 17.85 -1.59 -1.09
N ARG A 238 17.14 -2.54 -0.47
CA ARG A 238 17.26 -3.98 -0.84
C ARG A 238 16.03 -4.61 -1.48
N HIS A 239 14.85 -3.97 -1.46
CA HIS A 239 13.64 -4.59 -2.02
C HIS A 239 13.78 -4.95 -3.50
N ARG A 240 14.56 -4.19 -4.29
CA ARG A 240 14.82 -4.52 -5.70
C ARG A 240 15.69 -5.76 -5.86
N GLU A 241 16.64 -5.99 -4.95
CA GLU A 241 17.43 -7.21 -4.90
C GLU A 241 16.53 -8.41 -4.59
N TRP A 242 15.69 -8.32 -3.55
CA TRP A 242 14.74 -9.39 -3.22
C TRP A 242 13.84 -9.75 -4.40
N TYR A 243 13.35 -8.74 -5.13
CA TYR A 243 12.55 -8.95 -6.33
C TYR A 243 13.35 -9.64 -7.45
N ARG A 244 14.59 -9.21 -7.71
CA ARG A 244 15.43 -9.87 -8.71
C ARG A 244 15.66 -11.33 -8.38
N GLU A 245 16.00 -11.64 -7.12
CA GLU A 245 16.19 -13.03 -6.67
C GLU A 245 14.91 -13.86 -6.85
N LEU A 246 13.75 -13.26 -6.61
CA LEU A 246 12.46 -13.95 -6.77
C LEU A 246 12.18 -14.41 -8.22
N PHE A 247 12.70 -13.69 -9.22
CA PHE A 247 12.35 -13.89 -10.63
C PHE A 247 13.52 -14.26 -11.54
N GLN A 248 14.78 -14.13 -11.09
CA GLN A 248 15.97 -14.48 -11.87
C GLN A 248 15.94 -15.92 -12.39
N PRO A 249 15.47 -16.95 -11.63
CA PRO A 249 15.35 -18.30 -12.16
C PRO A 249 14.40 -18.40 -13.35
N CYS A 250 13.24 -17.74 -13.29
CA CYS A 250 12.27 -17.73 -14.38
C CYS A 250 12.83 -17.06 -15.64
N VAL A 251 13.63 -15.99 -15.48
CA VAL A 251 14.33 -15.33 -16.60
C VAL A 251 15.41 -16.24 -17.19
N ALA A 252 16.24 -16.86 -16.34
CA ALA A 252 17.30 -17.77 -16.78
C ALA A 252 16.73 -18.98 -17.53
N ALA A 253 15.58 -19.49 -17.10
CA ALA A 253 14.86 -20.56 -17.78
C ALA A 253 14.24 -20.12 -19.12
N GLY A 254 14.09 -18.81 -19.36
CA GLY A 254 13.45 -18.22 -20.54
C GLY A 254 11.92 -18.14 -20.47
N LEU A 255 11.32 -18.27 -19.27
CA LEU A 255 9.87 -18.21 -19.09
C LEU A 255 9.31 -16.79 -19.08
N ILE A 256 10.14 -15.81 -18.70
CA ILE A 256 9.80 -14.38 -18.71
C ILE A 256 10.97 -13.57 -19.29
N PRO A 257 10.73 -12.41 -19.92
CA PRO A 257 11.80 -11.62 -20.51
C PRO A 257 12.73 -11.03 -19.45
N ALA A 258 14.01 -10.83 -19.79
CA ALA A 258 14.99 -10.24 -18.89
C ALA A 258 14.59 -8.84 -18.38
N GLY A 259 13.83 -8.08 -19.18
CA GLY A 259 13.26 -6.79 -18.79
C GLY A 259 12.35 -6.86 -17.55
N ALA A 260 11.80 -8.03 -17.21
CA ALA A 260 11.04 -8.20 -15.98
C ALA A 260 11.87 -7.88 -14.72
N LEU A 261 13.20 -8.08 -14.74
CA LEU A 261 14.09 -7.77 -13.61
C LEU A 261 14.39 -6.28 -13.46
N ALA A 262 13.95 -5.42 -14.39
CA ALA A 262 14.15 -3.97 -14.31
C ALA A 262 13.39 -3.35 -13.12
N GLY A 263 12.39 -4.06 -12.59
CA GLY A 263 11.72 -3.73 -11.35
C GLY A 263 10.26 -3.34 -11.57
N TYR A 264 9.92 -2.08 -11.28
CA TYR A 264 8.52 -1.65 -11.23
C TYR A 264 7.80 -1.87 -12.57
N ARG A 265 6.51 -2.20 -12.48
CA ARG A 265 5.65 -2.36 -13.64
C ARG A 265 5.55 -1.08 -14.45
N ASN A 266 5.34 -1.25 -15.74
CA ASN A 266 5.12 -0.21 -16.74
C ASN A 266 3.74 -0.31 -17.39
N ASP A 267 2.85 -1.14 -16.84
CA ASP A 267 1.49 -1.36 -17.34
C ASP A 267 0.47 -1.42 -16.19
N ALA A 268 -0.82 -1.34 -16.55
CA ALA A 268 -1.92 -1.50 -15.62
C ALA A 268 -2.01 -2.96 -15.12
N VAL A 269 -2.39 -3.14 -13.86
CA VAL A 269 -2.60 -4.45 -13.24
C VAL A 269 -3.95 -4.46 -12.53
N TYR A 270 -4.60 -5.62 -12.55
CA TYR A 270 -5.91 -5.84 -11.91
C TYR A 270 -5.82 -7.06 -11.00
N LEU A 271 -6.26 -6.89 -9.76
CA LEU A 271 -6.23 -7.95 -8.76
C LEU A 271 -7.43 -8.87 -8.95
N ARG A 272 -7.17 -10.16 -9.18
CA ARG A 272 -8.25 -11.14 -9.30
C ARG A 272 -9.05 -11.20 -7.99
N SER A 273 -10.38 -11.20 -8.12
CA SER A 273 -11.32 -11.32 -6.98
C SER A 273 -11.25 -10.17 -5.96
N SER A 274 -10.73 -9.01 -6.35
CA SER A 274 -10.73 -7.78 -5.54
C SER A 274 -11.49 -6.68 -6.27
N ARG A 275 -12.22 -5.84 -5.53
CA ARG A 275 -12.81 -4.59 -6.06
C ARG A 275 -11.79 -3.47 -6.12
N TYR A 276 -10.67 -3.61 -5.41
CA TYR A 276 -9.61 -2.62 -5.40
C TYR A 276 -8.77 -2.69 -6.68
N VAL A 277 -8.53 -1.52 -7.27
CA VAL A 277 -7.64 -1.35 -8.43
C VAL A 277 -6.40 -0.59 -7.98
N PRO A 278 -5.19 -1.18 -8.09
CA PRO A 278 -3.95 -0.49 -7.74
C PRO A 278 -3.77 0.82 -8.51
N PRO A 279 -2.93 1.76 -8.02
CA PRO A 279 -2.67 3.01 -8.70
C PRO A 279 -2.14 2.80 -10.12
N ARG A 280 -2.20 3.83 -10.96
CA ARG A 280 -1.56 3.76 -12.28
C ARG A 280 -0.05 3.58 -12.13
N TRP A 281 0.57 2.88 -13.09
CA TRP A 281 1.99 2.48 -12.99
C TRP A 281 2.94 3.68 -12.98
N GLU A 282 2.56 4.78 -13.62
CA GLU A 282 3.29 6.04 -13.62
C GLU A 282 3.44 6.60 -12.18
N SER A 283 2.43 6.40 -11.34
CA SER A 283 2.42 6.86 -9.95
C SER A 283 3.24 5.97 -9.01
N VAL A 284 3.66 4.77 -9.44
CA VAL A 284 4.50 3.87 -8.62
C VAL A 284 5.86 4.51 -8.29
N ARG A 285 6.37 5.35 -9.20
CA ARG A 285 7.64 6.07 -9.05
C ARG A 285 7.65 7.03 -7.86
N ASP A 286 6.49 7.60 -7.53
CA ASP A 286 6.32 8.46 -6.35
C ASP A 286 5.88 7.66 -5.11
N ALA A 287 5.04 6.64 -5.33
CA ALA A 287 4.47 5.84 -4.26
C ALA A 287 5.52 5.05 -3.48
N MET A 288 6.45 4.39 -4.18
CA MET A 288 7.42 3.51 -3.52
C MET A 288 8.42 4.27 -2.62
N PRO A 289 9.03 5.39 -3.07
CA PRO A 289 9.81 6.24 -2.16
C PRO A 289 9.00 6.69 -0.94
N THR A 290 7.74 7.10 -1.14
CA THR A 290 6.85 7.53 -0.06
C THR A 290 6.59 6.42 0.95
N LEU A 291 6.34 5.18 0.49
CA LEU A 291 6.16 4.02 1.37
C LEU A 291 7.41 3.80 2.24
N PHE A 292 8.60 3.86 1.66
CA PHE A 292 9.83 3.65 2.43
C PHE A 292 10.19 4.81 3.36
N GLU A 293 9.81 6.05 3.02
CA GLU A 293 9.87 7.18 3.93
C GLU A 293 8.97 6.94 5.15
N LEU A 294 7.71 6.57 4.92
CA LEU A 294 6.76 6.25 6.00
C LEU A 294 7.28 5.12 6.90
N LEU A 295 7.85 4.06 6.32
CA LEU A 295 8.47 2.97 7.06
C LEU A 295 9.67 3.42 7.90
N ALA A 296 10.48 4.33 7.37
CA ALA A 296 11.66 4.83 8.08
C ALA A 296 11.29 5.79 9.23
N GLU A 297 10.26 6.62 9.02
CA GLU A 297 9.74 7.61 9.97
C GLU A 297 8.92 6.98 11.10
N GLU A 298 8.21 5.87 10.85
CA GLU A 298 7.34 5.22 11.86
C GLU A 298 8.18 4.63 13.00
N PRO A 299 7.97 4.99 14.27
CA PRO A 299 8.70 4.41 15.39
C PRO A 299 8.23 3.01 15.79
N ASP A 300 6.96 2.67 15.59
CA ASP A 300 6.38 1.40 16.03
C ASP A 300 6.59 0.27 14.99
N ALA A 301 7.29 -0.80 15.40
CA ALA A 301 7.61 -1.91 14.51
C ALA A 301 6.38 -2.74 14.08
N GLY A 302 5.34 -2.80 14.91
CA GLY A 302 4.06 -3.45 14.57
C GLY A 302 3.32 -2.65 13.50
N VAL A 303 3.27 -1.32 13.65
CA VAL A 303 2.73 -0.41 12.64
C VAL A 303 3.51 -0.54 11.32
N ARG A 304 4.84 -0.52 11.37
CA ARG A 304 5.68 -0.75 10.18
C ARG A 304 5.34 -2.07 9.49
N ALA A 305 5.16 -3.15 10.25
CA ALA A 305 4.88 -4.46 9.68
C ALA A 305 3.51 -4.51 9.00
N VAL A 306 2.46 -4.07 9.68
CA VAL A 306 1.08 -4.14 9.19
C VAL A 306 0.87 -3.15 8.03
N LEU A 307 1.15 -1.86 8.24
CA LEU A 307 0.93 -0.85 7.21
C LEU A 307 1.93 -0.99 6.06
N GLY A 308 3.17 -1.39 6.34
CA GLY A 308 4.18 -1.70 5.32
C GLY A 308 3.72 -2.82 4.38
N HIS A 309 3.25 -3.93 4.95
CA HIS A 309 2.71 -5.04 4.18
C HIS A 309 1.52 -4.59 3.33
N TRP A 310 0.49 -4.04 3.97
CA TRP A 310 -0.75 -3.66 3.29
C TRP A 310 -0.49 -2.62 2.20
N MET A 311 0.27 -1.56 2.52
CA MET A 311 0.50 -0.46 1.59
C MET A 311 1.41 -0.85 0.42
N PHE A 312 2.34 -1.79 0.62
CA PHE A 312 3.08 -2.39 -0.50
C PHE A 312 2.14 -3.12 -1.46
N GLY A 313 1.23 -3.95 -0.92
CA GLY A 313 0.19 -4.62 -1.70
C GLY A 313 -0.78 -3.66 -2.39
N TYR A 314 -1.14 -2.56 -1.71
CA TYR A 314 -1.99 -1.48 -2.21
C TYR A 314 -1.37 -0.76 -3.42
N VAL A 315 -0.06 -0.44 -3.37
CA VAL A 315 0.67 0.16 -4.49
C VAL A 315 0.86 -0.84 -5.63
N HIS A 316 1.09 -2.11 -5.29
CA HIS A 316 1.31 -3.21 -6.23
C HIS A 316 2.42 -2.88 -7.25
N PRO A 317 3.66 -2.59 -6.79
CA PRO A 317 4.67 -1.95 -7.63
C PRO A 317 5.24 -2.82 -8.75
N TYR A 318 5.16 -4.15 -8.64
CA TYR A 318 5.76 -5.08 -9.60
C TYR A 318 4.72 -5.73 -10.52
N PRO A 319 5.13 -6.28 -11.69
CA PRO A 319 4.23 -7.03 -12.56
C PRO A 319 3.65 -8.29 -11.91
N ASP A 320 4.43 -8.96 -11.06
CA ASP A 320 4.06 -10.14 -10.29
C ASP A 320 4.90 -10.19 -8.99
N GLY A 321 4.55 -11.05 -8.03
CA GLY A 321 5.30 -11.31 -6.81
C GLY A 321 5.02 -10.34 -5.67
N ASN A 322 4.08 -9.40 -5.84
CA ASN A 322 3.77 -8.38 -4.84
C ASN A 322 3.33 -8.96 -3.48
N GLY A 323 2.54 -10.05 -3.48
CA GLY A 323 2.13 -10.71 -2.23
C GLY A 323 3.33 -11.31 -1.46
N ARG A 324 4.22 -12.01 -2.17
CA ARG A 324 5.46 -12.58 -1.59
C ARG A 324 6.38 -11.48 -1.05
N MET A 325 6.55 -10.42 -1.83
CA MET A 325 7.33 -9.24 -1.42
C MET A 325 6.73 -8.52 -0.21
N ALA A 326 5.40 -8.37 -0.13
CA ALA A 326 4.72 -7.78 1.01
C ALA A 326 4.93 -8.60 2.29
N ARG A 327 4.87 -9.94 2.22
CA ARG A 327 5.14 -10.84 3.35
C ARG A 327 6.61 -10.80 3.80
N PHE A 328 7.56 -10.68 2.86
CA PHE A 328 8.97 -10.44 3.21
C PHE A 328 9.18 -9.09 3.89
N LEU A 329 8.57 -8.03 3.37
CA LEU A 329 8.63 -6.70 3.97
C LEU A 329 8.04 -6.70 5.38
N MET A 330 6.88 -7.34 5.57
CA MET A 330 6.24 -7.53 6.88
C MET A 330 7.23 -8.15 7.87
N ASN A 331 7.84 -9.28 7.51
CA ASN A 331 8.75 -9.99 8.39
C ASN A 331 10.06 -9.22 8.67
N ALA A 332 10.58 -8.47 7.70
CA ALA A 332 11.70 -7.57 7.93
C ALA A 332 11.36 -6.47 8.95
N MET A 333 10.13 -5.92 8.89
CA MET A 333 9.66 -4.93 9.86
C MET A 333 9.38 -5.53 11.24
N LEU A 334 8.81 -6.75 11.30
CA LEU A 334 8.66 -7.52 12.53
C LEU A 334 10.01 -7.73 13.23
N ALA A 335 11.06 -8.09 12.48
CA ALA A 335 12.40 -8.23 13.03
C ALA A 335 12.93 -6.93 13.67
N SER A 336 12.53 -5.75 13.15
CA SER A 336 12.94 -4.46 13.71
C SER A 336 12.39 -4.20 15.12
N GLY A 337 11.30 -4.88 15.51
CA GLY A 337 10.73 -4.86 16.87
C GLY A 337 11.05 -6.10 17.71
N GLY A 338 11.85 -7.03 17.18
CA GLY A 338 12.14 -8.32 17.79
C GLY A 338 10.99 -9.31 17.80
N TYR A 339 9.94 -9.07 17.01
CA TYR A 339 8.88 -10.05 16.80
C TYR A 339 9.42 -11.28 16.07
N PRO A 340 8.87 -12.48 16.32
CA PRO A 340 9.22 -13.67 15.56
C PRO A 340 8.80 -13.56 14.08
N TRP A 341 9.51 -14.28 13.20
CA TRP A 341 9.07 -14.46 11.83
C TRP A 341 7.70 -15.14 11.82
N THR A 342 6.75 -14.55 11.11
CA THR A 342 5.34 -14.94 11.13
C THR A 342 4.92 -15.42 9.75
N VAL A 343 4.29 -16.60 9.71
CA VAL A 343 3.83 -17.26 8.48
C VAL A 343 2.32 -17.12 8.36
N ILE A 344 1.86 -16.57 7.24
CA ILE A 344 0.43 -16.57 6.87
C ILE A 344 0.14 -17.90 6.19
N ARG A 345 -0.71 -18.72 6.82
CA ARG A 345 -1.07 -20.05 6.35
C ARG A 345 -2.02 -19.98 5.14
N VAL A 346 -1.89 -20.92 4.21
CA VAL A 346 -2.70 -20.95 2.98
C VAL A 346 -4.18 -21.24 3.27
N GLU A 347 -4.43 -21.98 4.34
CA GLU A 347 -5.76 -22.28 4.87
C GLU A 347 -6.50 -21.00 5.29
N GLU A 348 -5.77 -19.97 5.71
CA GLU A 348 -6.30 -18.65 6.09
C GLU A 348 -6.40 -17.68 4.90
N ARG A 349 -6.11 -18.13 3.67
CA ARG A 349 -6.05 -17.26 2.46
C ARG A 349 -7.31 -16.43 2.30
N SER A 350 -8.50 -17.02 2.48
CA SER A 350 -9.77 -16.31 2.34
C SER A 350 -9.92 -15.19 3.38
N ARG A 351 -9.57 -15.46 4.64
CA ARG A 351 -9.60 -14.47 5.73
C ARG A 351 -8.58 -13.35 5.49
N TYR A 352 -7.37 -13.71 5.09
CA TYR A 352 -6.30 -12.78 4.75
C TYR A 352 -6.70 -11.82 3.60
N LEU A 353 -7.24 -12.36 2.50
CA LEU A 353 -7.66 -11.54 1.36
C LEU A 353 -8.86 -10.65 1.69
N ALA A 354 -9.85 -11.15 2.44
CA ALA A 354 -10.98 -10.35 2.90
C ALA A 354 -10.53 -9.18 3.81
N ALA A 355 -9.53 -9.42 4.66
CA ALA A 355 -8.97 -8.38 5.51
C ALA A 355 -8.22 -7.29 4.72
N LEU A 356 -7.47 -7.68 3.67
CA LEU A 356 -6.84 -6.74 2.75
C LEU A 356 -7.86 -5.93 1.93
N GLU A 357 -8.96 -6.56 1.51
CA GLU A 357 -10.06 -5.91 0.80
C GLU A 357 -10.71 -4.82 1.68
N SER A 358 -11.02 -5.14 2.94
CA SER A 358 -11.55 -4.20 3.93
C SER A 358 -10.66 -2.96 4.09
N ALA A 359 -9.35 -3.16 4.16
CA ALA A 359 -8.41 -2.05 4.28
C ALA A 359 -8.31 -1.20 3.00
N SER A 360 -8.32 -1.85 1.83
CA SER A 360 -8.08 -1.18 0.54
C SER A 360 -9.32 -0.52 -0.05
N VAL A 361 -10.52 -1.03 0.25
CA VAL A 361 -11.79 -0.54 -0.30
C VAL A 361 -12.55 0.29 0.73
N ASP A 362 -12.65 -0.21 1.97
CA ASP A 362 -13.48 0.41 3.01
C ASP A 362 -12.66 1.29 3.97
N GLY A 363 -11.34 1.35 3.79
CA GLY A 363 -10.43 2.13 4.64
C GLY A 363 -10.30 1.58 6.06
N ASN A 364 -10.78 0.36 6.33
CA ASN A 364 -10.79 -0.25 7.65
C ASN A 364 -9.63 -1.26 7.78
N ILE A 365 -8.54 -0.84 8.43
CA ILE A 365 -7.34 -1.65 8.62
C ILE A 365 -7.48 -2.69 9.73
N ARG A 366 -8.43 -2.52 10.67
CA ARG A 366 -8.55 -3.34 11.88
C ARG A 366 -8.61 -4.84 11.61
N PRO A 367 -9.40 -5.35 10.63
CA PRO A 367 -9.43 -6.78 10.35
C PRO A 367 -8.06 -7.33 9.96
N PHE A 368 -7.29 -6.56 9.19
CA PHE A 368 -5.95 -6.96 8.78
C PHE A 368 -4.95 -6.86 9.93
N ALA A 369 -4.97 -5.77 10.68
CA ALA A 369 -4.11 -5.58 11.86
C ALA A 369 -4.35 -6.67 12.91
N GLY A 370 -5.61 -6.98 13.24
CA GLY A 370 -5.98 -8.03 14.17
C GLY A 370 -5.58 -9.42 13.67
N PHE A 371 -5.80 -9.71 12.39
CA PHE A 371 -5.38 -10.98 11.79
C PHE A 371 -3.87 -11.22 11.91
N ILE A 372 -3.03 -10.24 11.55
CA ILE A 372 -1.57 -10.38 11.70
C ILE A 372 -1.19 -10.39 13.19
N GLY A 373 -1.83 -9.58 14.03
CA GLY A 373 -1.60 -9.53 15.47
C GLY A 373 -1.84 -10.88 16.15
N GLU A 374 -2.91 -11.59 15.79
CA GLU A 374 -3.19 -12.95 16.25
C GLU A 374 -2.06 -13.93 15.88
N LEU A 375 -1.60 -13.90 14.62
CA LEU A 375 -0.53 -14.78 14.15
C LEU A 375 0.80 -14.48 14.86
N VAL A 376 1.12 -13.20 15.06
CA VAL A 376 2.31 -12.77 15.80
C VAL A 376 2.22 -13.19 17.26
N GLN A 377 1.07 -13.00 17.91
CA GLN A 377 0.88 -13.37 19.31
C GLN A 377 0.99 -14.89 19.51
N GLN A 378 0.46 -15.69 18.60
CA GLN A 378 0.65 -17.14 18.58
C GLN A 378 2.15 -17.48 18.45
N SER A 379 2.85 -16.84 17.52
CA SER A 379 4.29 -17.04 17.28
C SER A 379 5.15 -16.65 18.50
N ILE A 380 4.77 -15.62 19.25
CA ILE A 380 5.44 -15.23 20.51
C ILE A 380 5.24 -16.29 21.59
N ASN A 381 4.03 -16.88 21.67
CA ASN A 381 3.65 -17.81 22.72
C ASN A 381 4.09 -19.26 22.44
N LEU A 382 4.67 -19.55 21.27
CA LEU A 382 5.15 -20.90 20.95
C LEU A 382 6.26 -21.33 21.93
N PRO A 383 6.12 -22.48 22.61
CA PRO A 383 7.19 -23.03 23.44
C PRO A 383 8.44 -23.31 22.60
N LYS A 384 9.61 -22.94 23.12
CA LYS A 384 10.91 -23.26 22.51
C LYS A 384 11.00 -24.78 22.30
N GLY A 385 11.06 -25.21 21.05
CA GLY A 385 11.14 -26.63 20.67
C GLY A 385 9.92 -27.21 19.95
N LEU A 386 8.76 -26.52 19.98
CA LEU A 386 7.55 -26.92 19.24
C LEU A 386 7.36 -26.18 17.89
N GLU A 387 8.37 -25.41 17.48
CA GLU A 387 8.41 -24.58 16.25
C GLU A 387 8.14 -25.38 14.95
N VAL A 388 8.20 -26.72 15.00
CA VAL A 388 8.11 -27.62 13.85
C VAL A 388 6.67 -28.11 13.57
N GLU A 389 5.75 -28.06 14.55
CA GLU A 389 4.41 -28.67 14.44
C GLU A 389 3.33 -27.80 13.77
N LEU A 390 3.55 -26.48 13.63
CA LEU A 390 2.55 -25.57 13.05
C LEU A 390 2.76 -25.25 11.55
N GLY A 391 3.48 -26.10 10.82
CA GLY A 391 3.86 -25.85 9.43
C GLY A 391 3.62 -26.99 8.43
N LEU A 392 2.85 -28.01 8.79
CA LEU A 392 2.34 -29.00 7.84
C LEU A 392 0.84 -29.24 8.13
N PRO A 393 0.00 -29.44 7.10
CA PRO A 393 -1.34 -29.94 7.34
C PRO A 393 -1.23 -31.30 8.04
N VAL A 394 -1.85 -31.43 9.21
CA VAL A 394 -2.22 -32.75 9.72
C VAL A 394 -3.24 -33.27 8.73
N VAL A 395 -2.79 -34.08 7.77
CA VAL A 395 -3.67 -34.92 6.96
C VAL A 395 -4.36 -35.83 7.97
N ARG A 396 -5.63 -35.54 8.27
CA ARG A 396 -6.51 -36.52 8.89
C ARG A 396 -6.92 -37.55 7.86
#